data_AF-A0A8H3D1I3-F1
#
_entry.id   AF-A0A8H3D1I3-F1
#
_cell.length_a   1.000
_cell.length_b   1.000
_cell.length_c   1.000
_cell.angle_alpha   90.00
_cell.angle_beta   90.00
_cell.angle_gamma   90.00
#
_symmetry.space_group_name_H-M   'P 1'
#
loop_
_entity.id
_entity.type
_entity.pdbx_description
1 polymer ?
#
loop_
_entity_poly.entity_id
_entity_poly.type
_entity_poly.pdbx_seq_one_letter_code
_entity_poly.pdbx_strand_id
1 'polypeptide(L)'
;MATHWTCACPRPHPEEYKNSPIKEELPKLLERAETLLNVKTDQFDKSIRHRLVKRTLENHPSFKGRIRSLPLGVQRNEDNENLVTWTGTNTVLGDWSKPENCCMNPKCNCENCRFSLHPEHKVVKLNRKGDDDSVIKSAEVRNLRTGETVIVEAKIFIIACGAICTPQILWNSGFGDHGGSSPNPKGPELRALGRYLTEQSLAFCQIVLKRELVRSLLYPTPTPPSDDQNQDPLTPLGWSKQEIESVRNKCRAHLERFPDDPLPIPFNDPEPQVNVKFTVEGSGSERVYKPWHGQIHRDAFSYGDVGPRADPRVIVDLRFFGIQEISACNRVKFEDKYTDIYNLPQPTFEVHRSEADAERDHDMMLDMCEAAHALGAFLPGSYPQFMQPGLALHITGTTCIGENDSNSVANKFSRVHGQVNLYVGGNNVIPDATACNPTLTSVAYAIYSAEEIVRTLKQMGNN
;
A
#
# COMPACT_ATOMS: atom_id res chain seq x y z
N MET A 1 -4.86 1.05 8.75
CA MET A 1 -3.50 1.60 8.53
C MET A 1 -3.50 3.00 7.90
N ALA A 2 -4.60 3.47 7.30
CA ALA A 2 -4.65 4.77 6.61
C ALA A 2 -4.35 6.02 7.49
N THR A 3 -4.24 5.88 8.81
CA THR A 3 -3.83 6.97 9.71
C THR A 3 -2.32 7.19 9.77
N HIS A 4 -1.51 6.23 9.29
CA HIS A 4 -0.05 6.31 9.30
C HIS A 4 0.62 5.76 8.03
N TRP A 5 -0.15 5.29 7.05
CA TRP A 5 0.40 4.80 5.79
C TRP A 5 1.14 5.89 5.00
N THR A 6 1.98 5.46 4.08
CA THR A 6 2.84 6.32 3.25
C THR A 6 2.13 6.92 2.04
N CYS A 7 0.83 6.63 1.89
CA CYS A 7 -0.05 7.13 0.83
C CYS A 7 0.34 6.75 -0.62
N ALA A 8 1.32 5.86 -0.82
CA ALA A 8 1.70 5.36 -2.15
C ALA A 8 0.55 4.59 -2.81
N CYS A 9 0.10 5.07 -3.96
CA CYS A 9 -1.03 4.53 -4.73
C CYS A 9 -0.65 4.24 -6.20
N PRO A 10 0.40 3.46 -6.49
CA PRO A 10 0.71 3.06 -7.85
C PRO A 10 -0.43 2.18 -8.43
N ARG A 11 -0.71 2.34 -9.73
CA ARG A 11 -1.51 1.34 -10.45
C ARG A 11 -0.71 0.04 -10.58
N PRO A 12 -1.34 -1.14 -10.33
CA PRO A 12 -0.68 -2.42 -10.56
C PRO A 12 -0.38 -2.62 -12.05
N HIS A 13 0.71 -3.31 -12.35
CA HIS A 13 1.00 -3.80 -13.70
C HIS A 13 0.00 -4.91 -14.09
N PRO A 14 -0.36 -5.11 -15.37
CA PRO A 14 -1.26 -6.20 -15.80
C PRO A 14 -0.91 -7.60 -15.28
N GLU A 15 0.37 -7.90 -15.10
CA GLU A 15 0.83 -9.17 -14.50
C GLU A 15 0.42 -9.34 -13.03
N GLU A 16 0.20 -8.25 -12.29
CA GLU A 16 -0.18 -8.24 -10.86
C GLU A 16 -1.71 -8.41 -10.66
N TYR A 17 -2.48 -8.54 -11.73
CA TYR A 17 -3.92 -8.83 -11.67
C TYR A 17 -4.42 -9.75 -12.80
N LYS A 18 -3.52 -10.48 -13.46
CA LYS A 18 -3.84 -11.29 -14.65
C LYS A 18 -4.84 -12.41 -14.39
N ASN A 19 -4.88 -12.94 -13.17
CA ASN A 19 -5.82 -13.98 -12.74
C ASN A 19 -7.05 -13.39 -12.05
N SER A 20 -7.14 -12.07 -11.90
CA SER A 20 -8.31 -11.44 -11.30
C SER A 20 -9.57 -11.71 -12.14
N PRO A 21 -10.70 -12.10 -11.49
CA PRO A 21 -11.98 -12.28 -12.17
C PRO A 21 -12.62 -10.96 -12.63
N ILE A 22 -12.01 -9.81 -12.33
CA ILE A 22 -12.47 -8.47 -12.76
C ILE A 22 -11.41 -7.71 -13.56
N LYS A 23 -10.41 -8.41 -14.12
CA LYS A 23 -9.27 -7.80 -14.80
C LYS A 23 -9.67 -6.82 -15.92
N GLU A 24 -10.83 -7.02 -16.55
CA GLU A 24 -11.34 -6.16 -17.62
C GLU A 24 -11.99 -4.88 -17.07
N GLU A 25 -12.63 -4.96 -15.91
CA GLU A 25 -13.25 -3.83 -15.21
C GLU A 25 -12.23 -3.01 -14.39
N LEU A 26 -11.16 -3.67 -13.93
CA LEU A 26 -10.20 -3.11 -12.98
C LEU A 26 -9.59 -1.76 -13.41
N PRO A 27 -9.20 -1.53 -14.67
CA PRO A 27 -8.66 -0.23 -15.09
C PRO A 27 -9.60 0.95 -14.81
N LYS A 28 -10.91 0.79 -15.05
CA LYS A 28 -11.92 1.83 -14.78
C LYS A 28 -12.17 2.00 -13.28
N LEU A 29 -12.12 0.90 -12.54
CA LEU A 29 -12.27 0.93 -11.08
C LEU A 29 -11.07 1.61 -10.40
N LEU A 30 -9.86 1.39 -10.91
CA LEU A 30 -8.63 2.06 -10.44
C LEU A 30 -8.70 3.58 -10.62
N GLU A 31 -9.21 4.07 -11.75
CA GLU A 31 -9.41 5.52 -11.99
C GLU A 31 -10.38 6.15 -10.96
N ARG A 32 -11.47 5.44 -10.63
CA ARG A 32 -12.40 5.88 -9.59
C ARG A 32 -11.77 5.81 -8.20
N ALA A 33 -10.97 4.78 -7.93
CA ALA A 33 -10.24 4.64 -6.67
C ALA A 33 -9.19 5.76 -6.49
N GLU A 34 -8.51 6.17 -7.56
CA GLU A 34 -7.59 7.32 -7.55
C GLU A 34 -8.32 8.62 -7.20
N THR A 35 -9.53 8.80 -7.73
CA THR A 35 -10.38 9.95 -7.40
C THR A 35 -10.76 9.95 -5.91
N LEU A 36 -11.22 8.82 -5.38
CA LEU A 36 -11.60 8.69 -3.96
C LEU A 36 -10.42 8.87 -3.00
N LEU A 37 -9.24 8.40 -3.38
CA LEU A 37 -8.01 8.51 -2.59
C LEU A 37 -7.26 9.82 -2.82
N ASN A 38 -7.78 10.72 -3.68
CA ASN A 38 -7.14 11.96 -4.10
C ASN A 38 -5.67 11.74 -4.53
N VAL A 39 -5.47 10.79 -5.46
CA VAL A 39 -4.14 10.43 -5.94
C VAL A 39 -3.60 11.50 -6.88
N LYS A 40 -2.38 11.96 -6.62
CA LYS A 40 -1.66 12.98 -7.37
C LYS A 40 -0.24 12.53 -7.66
N THR A 41 0.37 13.08 -8.71
CA THR A 41 1.74 12.75 -9.14
C THR A 41 2.65 13.98 -9.25
N ASP A 42 2.11 15.16 -9.05
CA ASP A 42 2.73 16.47 -9.32
C ASP A 42 3.06 17.26 -8.04
N GLN A 43 2.60 16.78 -6.88
CA GLN A 43 2.66 17.51 -5.61
C GLN A 43 4.10 17.74 -5.12
N PHE A 44 5.10 17.06 -5.69
CA PHE A 44 6.52 17.21 -5.35
C PHE A 44 7.36 17.77 -6.51
N ASP A 45 6.76 18.16 -7.64
CA ASP A 45 7.49 18.60 -8.83
C ASP A 45 8.30 19.89 -8.62
N LYS A 46 7.98 20.68 -7.59
CA LYS A 46 8.73 21.89 -7.20
C LYS A 46 9.94 21.61 -6.31
N SER A 47 10.09 20.39 -5.77
CA SER A 47 11.23 20.01 -4.91
C SER A 47 12.50 19.85 -5.73
N ILE A 48 13.58 20.48 -5.25
CA ILE A 48 14.91 20.37 -5.83
C ILE A 48 15.42 18.94 -5.67
N ARG A 49 15.28 18.35 -4.47
CA ARG A 49 15.72 16.96 -4.22
C ARG A 49 14.95 15.95 -5.05
N HIS A 50 13.62 16.10 -5.14
CA HIS A 50 12.79 15.24 -5.98
C HIS A 50 13.25 15.25 -7.43
N ARG A 51 13.39 16.45 -8.01
CA ARG A 51 13.82 16.62 -9.40
C ARG A 51 15.22 16.08 -9.63
N LEU A 52 16.17 16.37 -8.72
CA LEU A 52 17.55 15.90 -8.84
C LEU A 52 17.60 14.36 -8.86
N VAL A 53 17.00 13.70 -7.87
CA VAL A 53 16.94 12.23 -7.78
C VAL A 53 16.25 11.62 -9.01
N LYS A 54 15.07 12.14 -9.36
CA LYS A 54 14.26 11.65 -10.49
C LYS A 54 15.04 11.75 -11.80
N ARG A 55 15.60 12.91 -12.10
CA ARG A 55 16.31 13.17 -13.36
C ARG A 55 17.63 12.39 -13.46
N THR A 56 18.35 12.21 -12.35
CA THR A 56 19.55 11.36 -12.33
C THR A 56 19.21 9.92 -12.73
N LEU A 57 18.12 9.36 -12.20
CA LEU A 57 17.71 7.99 -12.53
C LEU A 57 17.04 7.88 -13.90
N GLU A 58 16.23 8.85 -14.33
CA GLU A 58 15.59 8.86 -15.66
C GLU A 58 16.63 8.76 -16.79
N ASN A 59 17.80 9.37 -16.59
CA ASN A 59 18.90 9.38 -17.55
C ASN A 59 19.93 8.27 -17.30
N HIS A 60 19.73 7.43 -16.28
CA HIS A 60 20.59 6.29 -16.02
C HIS A 60 20.18 5.10 -16.92
N PRO A 61 21.12 4.44 -17.63
CA PRO A 61 20.79 3.37 -18.58
C PRO A 61 19.92 2.25 -17.99
N SER A 62 20.23 1.80 -16.77
CA SER A 62 19.54 0.72 -16.04
C SER A 62 18.07 1.02 -15.67
N PHE A 63 17.65 2.30 -15.72
CA PHE A 63 16.33 2.77 -15.28
C PHE A 63 15.56 3.53 -16.37
N LYS A 64 16.08 3.61 -17.59
CA LYS A 64 15.42 4.28 -18.71
C LYS A 64 13.99 3.74 -18.90
N GLY A 65 13.00 4.64 -18.94
CA GLY A 65 11.58 4.28 -19.08
C GLY A 65 10.91 3.73 -17.80
N ARG A 66 11.67 3.55 -16.72
CA ARG A 66 11.19 2.97 -15.44
C ARG A 66 11.01 3.99 -14.32
N ILE A 67 11.34 5.26 -14.55
CA ILE A 67 11.28 6.29 -13.51
C ILE A 67 10.10 7.23 -13.74
N ARG A 68 9.41 7.60 -12.65
CA ARG A 68 8.36 8.61 -12.61
C ARG A 68 8.15 9.14 -11.21
N SER A 69 7.33 10.18 -11.05
CA SER A 69 6.87 10.61 -9.73
C SER A 69 5.99 9.52 -9.10
N LEU A 70 6.17 9.26 -7.80
CA LEU A 70 5.37 8.29 -7.07
C LEU A 70 3.92 8.81 -6.98
N PRO A 71 2.91 8.05 -7.43
CA PRO A 71 1.50 8.43 -7.22
C PRO A 71 1.18 8.35 -5.72
N LEU A 72 0.68 9.45 -5.17
CA LEU A 72 0.44 9.62 -3.74
C LEU A 72 -0.98 10.14 -3.48
N GLY A 73 -1.68 9.56 -2.50
CA GLY A 73 -2.89 10.16 -1.95
C GLY A 73 -2.52 11.37 -1.09
N VAL A 74 -2.52 12.57 -1.68
CA VAL A 74 -2.01 13.78 -1.02
C VAL A 74 -2.54 15.04 -1.68
N GLN A 75 -2.68 16.11 -0.89
CA GLN A 75 -2.98 17.46 -1.35
C GLN A 75 -1.98 18.45 -0.76
N ARG A 76 -1.20 19.14 -1.60
CA ARG A 76 -0.40 20.28 -1.13
C ARG A 76 -1.33 21.46 -0.82
N ASN A 77 -1.04 22.15 0.29
CA ASN A 77 -1.81 23.32 0.71
C ASN A 77 -1.50 24.53 -0.21
N GLU A 78 -2.54 25.24 -0.65
CA GLU A 78 -2.42 26.36 -1.59
C GLU A 78 -1.88 27.64 -0.93
N ASP A 79 -2.20 27.86 0.35
CA ASP A 79 -1.77 29.03 1.12
C ASP A 79 -0.36 28.88 1.71
N ASN A 80 0.05 27.64 1.99
CA ASN A 80 1.34 27.29 2.55
C ASN A 80 1.93 26.07 1.85
N GLU A 81 2.77 26.32 0.85
CA GLU A 81 3.39 25.27 0.03
C GLU A 81 4.30 24.30 0.81
N ASN A 82 4.64 24.60 2.07
CA ASN A 82 5.41 23.69 2.94
C ASN A 82 4.55 22.58 3.56
N LEU A 83 3.22 22.70 3.50
CA LEU A 83 2.30 21.75 4.12
C LEU A 83 1.64 20.87 3.08
N VAL A 84 1.47 19.59 3.44
CA VAL A 84 0.69 18.61 2.69
C VAL A 84 -0.33 17.96 3.60
N THR A 85 -1.52 17.74 3.07
CA THR A 85 -2.57 16.94 3.69
C THR A 85 -2.53 15.56 3.06
N TRP A 86 -2.10 14.56 3.82
CA TRP A 86 -2.08 13.16 3.41
C TRP A 86 -3.50 12.58 3.41
N THR A 87 -3.81 11.76 2.41
CA THR A 87 -5.09 11.06 2.33
C THR A 87 -5.23 10.09 3.49
N GLY A 88 -6.39 10.07 4.14
CA GLY A 88 -6.75 9.08 5.15
C GLY A 88 -8.16 8.53 4.92
N THR A 89 -8.67 7.72 5.85
CA THR A 89 -10.06 7.25 5.81
C THR A 89 -11.06 8.42 5.82
N ASN A 90 -10.71 9.54 6.46
CA ASN A 90 -11.51 10.77 6.45
C ASN A 90 -11.67 11.35 5.03
N THR A 91 -10.65 11.26 4.18
CA THR A 91 -10.73 11.72 2.78
C THR A 91 -11.78 10.93 2.01
N VAL A 92 -11.80 9.60 2.18
CA VAL A 92 -12.75 8.71 1.49
C VAL A 92 -14.16 8.85 2.04
N LEU A 93 -14.32 8.98 3.36
CA LEU A 93 -15.63 9.19 4.00
C LEU A 93 -16.22 10.58 3.68
N GLY A 94 -15.38 11.56 3.37
CA GLY A 94 -15.81 12.92 3.07
C GLY A 94 -16.65 13.50 4.21
N ASP A 95 -17.84 14.00 3.89
CA ASP A 95 -18.76 14.59 4.87
C ASP A 95 -19.20 13.63 5.97
N TRP A 96 -19.20 12.31 5.73
CA TRP A 96 -19.52 11.30 6.74
C TRP A 96 -18.45 11.16 7.83
N SER A 97 -17.25 11.72 7.61
CA SER A 97 -16.23 11.78 8.66
C SER A 97 -16.45 12.92 9.67
N LYS A 98 -17.34 13.87 9.35
CA LYS A 98 -17.59 15.04 10.20
C LYS A 98 -18.54 14.68 11.36
N PRO A 99 -18.33 15.24 12.58
CA PRO A 99 -19.16 14.93 13.74
C PRO A 99 -20.66 15.12 13.54
N GLU A 100 -21.07 16.09 12.73
CA GLU A 100 -22.48 16.38 12.41
C GLU A 100 -23.17 15.28 11.58
N ASN A 101 -22.40 14.47 10.84
CA ASN A 101 -22.93 13.39 9.98
C ASN A 101 -22.57 11.99 10.48
N CYS A 102 -21.83 11.88 11.59
CA CYS A 102 -21.35 10.61 12.13
C CYS A 102 -21.88 10.41 13.55
N CYS A 103 -22.88 9.55 13.71
CA CYS A 103 -23.40 9.25 15.04
C CYS A 103 -22.45 8.31 15.79
N MET A 104 -21.89 8.78 16.90
CA MET A 104 -21.06 7.96 17.80
C MET A 104 -21.81 7.47 19.03
N ASN A 105 -23.08 7.82 19.21
CA ASN A 105 -23.87 7.36 20.35
C ASN A 105 -24.25 5.87 20.15
N PRO A 106 -23.74 4.93 20.97
CA PRO A 106 -24.05 3.51 20.85
C PRO A 106 -25.52 3.17 21.13
N LYS A 107 -26.27 4.10 21.75
CA LYS A 107 -27.71 3.95 22.05
C LYS A 107 -28.59 4.76 21.09
N CYS A 108 -28.04 5.29 20.00
CA CYS A 108 -28.82 6.08 19.06
C CYS A 108 -29.89 5.22 18.38
N ASN A 109 -31.14 5.65 18.48
CA ASN A 109 -32.29 5.05 17.81
C ASN A 109 -32.99 6.04 16.87
N CYS A 110 -32.33 7.15 16.50
CA CYS A 110 -32.99 8.15 15.68
C CYS A 110 -33.22 7.62 14.26
N GLU A 111 -34.45 7.77 13.76
CA GLU A 111 -34.88 7.24 12.46
C GLU A 111 -34.06 7.78 11.28
N ASN A 112 -33.34 8.89 11.47
CA ASN A 112 -32.51 9.54 10.46
C ASN A 112 -31.01 9.23 10.57
N CYS A 113 -30.57 8.36 11.51
CA CYS A 113 -29.17 7.97 11.62
C CYS A 113 -28.78 7.01 10.48
N ARG A 114 -28.16 7.53 9.42
CA ARG A 114 -27.74 6.74 8.25
C ARG A 114 -26.29 6.25 8.31
N PHE A 115 -25.49 6.78 9.23
CA PHE A 115 -24.10 6.36 9.44
C PHE A 115 -23.74 6.49 10.92
N SER A 116 -23.29 5.39 11.52
CA SER A 116 -22.80 5.35 12.89
C SER A 116 -21.42 4.70 12.96
N LEU A 117 -20.56 5.26 13.80
CA LEU A 117 -19.23 4.73 14.07
C LEU A 117 -19.16 4.37 15.55
N HIS A 118 -18.93 3.09 15.83
CA HIS A 118 -18.80 2.57 17.19
C HIS A 118 -17.34 2.18 17.44
N PRO A 119 -16.48 3.11 17.91
CA PRO A 119 -15.10 2.78 18.26
C PRO A 119 -15.08 1.81 19.45
N GLU A 120 -13.98 1.06 19.60
CA GLU A 120 -13.78 0.11 20.72
C GLU A 120 -14.86 -0.99 20.81
N HIS A 121 -15.48 -1.30 19.67
CA HIS A 121 -16.40 -2.42 19.50
C HIS A 121 -15.73 -3.46 18.60
N LYS A 122 -15.43 -4.63 19.16
CA LYS A 122 -14.74 -5.71 18.45
C LYS A 122 -15.78 -6.71 17.94
N VAL A 123 -15.87 -6.88 16.62
CA VAL A 123 -16.62 -7.99 16.04
C VAL A 123 -15.93 -9.30 16.43
N VAL A 124 -16.68 -10.22 17.05
CA VAL A 124 -16.18 -11.50 17.55
C VAL A 124 -16.48 -12.61 16.56
N LYS A 125 -17.74 -12.73 16.13
CA LYS A 125 -18.21 -13.73 15.16
C LYS A 125 -19.51 -13.30 14.50
N LEU A 126 -19.89 -14.02 13.46
CA LEU A 126 -21.15 -13.91 12.75
C LEU A 126 -22.03 -15.14 13.06
N ASN A 127 -23.33 -14.91 13.19
CA ASN A 127 -24.30 -15.95 13.44
C ASN A 127 -25.17 -16.15 12.18
N ARG A 128 -25.19 -17.38 11.67
CA ARG A 128 -26.07 -17.79 10.56
C ARG A 128 -27.52 -17.84 11.02
N LYS A 129 -28.44 -17.73 10.07
CA LYS A 129 -29.87 -17.94 10.31
C LYS A 129 -30.10 -19.45 10.46
N GLY A 130 -30.64 -19.90 11.59
CA GLY A 130 -30.64 -21.33 11.94
C GLY A 130 -31.40 -22.27 10.99
N ASP A 131 -32.32 -21.74 10.18
CA ASP A 131 -33.06 -22.46 9.13
C ASP A 131 -32.44 -22.32 7.73
N ASP A 132 -31.46 -21.42 7.56
CA ASP A 132 -30.82 -21.11 6.29
C ASP A 132 -29.36 -20.66 6.49
N ASP A 133 -28.44 -21.62 6.32
CA ASP A 133 -27.00 -21.40 6.46
C ASP A 133 -26.42 -20.44 5.41
N SER A 134 -27.18 -20.06 4.38
CA SER A 134 -26.75 -19.09 3.36
C SER A 134 -26.94 -17.63 3.78
N VAL A 135 -27.55 -17.39 4.94
CA VAL A 135 -27.86 -16.04 5.44
C VAL A 135 -27.21 -15.80 6.79
N ILE A 136 -26.45 -14.70 6.90
CA ILE A 136 -26.01 -14.18 8.19
C ILE A 136 -27.15 -13.39 8.81
N LYS A 137 -27.55 -13.76 10.03
CA LYS A 137 -28.62 -13.08 10.79
C LYS A 137 -28.06 -11.91 11.60
N SER A 138 -26.94 -12.13 12.29
CA SER A 138 -26.38 -11.14 13.20
C SER A 138 -24.86 -11.23 13.35
N ALA A 139 -24.26 -10.16 13.84
CA ALA A 139 -22.88 -10.12 14.31
C ALA A 139 -22.84 -10.02 15.83
N GLU A 140 -22.00 -10.82 16.47
CA GLU A 140 -21.65 -10.68 17.88
C GLU A 140 -20.52 -9.67 18.02
N VAL A 141 -20.76 -8.60 18.77
CA VAL A 141 -19.84 -7.48 18.92
C VAL A 141 -19.58 -7.24 20.41
N ARG A 142 -18.31 -7.29 20.82
CA ARG A 142 -17.93 -7.01 22.21
C ARG A 142 -17.55 -5.55 22.38
N ASN A 143 -18.22 -4.86 23.29
CA ASN A 143 -17.79 -3.55 23.76
C ASN A 143 -16.55 -3.73 24.65
N LEU A 144 -15.40 -3.22 24.21
CA LEU A 144 -14.12 -3.42 24.90
C LEU A 144 -14.00 -2.60 26.20
N ARG A 145 -14.83 -1.56 26.38
CA ARG A 145 -14.84 -0.76 27.62
C ARG A 145 -15.63 -1.44 28.73
N THR A 146 -16.78 -2.02 28.40
CA THR A 146 -17.71 -2.58 29.38
C THR A 146 -17.61 -4.11 29.50
N GLY A 147 -17.06 -4.78 28.48
CA GLY A 147 -17.08 -6.24 28.36
C GLY A 147 -18.41 -6.80 27.85
N GLU A 148 -19.43 -5.95 27.65
CA GLU A 148 -20.76 -6.36 27.19
C GLU A 148 -20.73 -6.87 25.74
N THR A 149 -21.48 -7.94 25.49
CA THR A 149 -21.73 -8.43 24.14
C THR A 149 -23.03 -7.83 23.60
N VAL A 150 -22.93 -7.19 22.44
CA VAL A 150 -24.03 -6.63 21.67
C VAL A 150 -24.27 -7.49 20.43
N ILE A 151 -25.54 -7.75 20.12
CA ILE A 151 -25.95 -8.45 18.90
C ILE A 151 -26.44 -7.41 17.89
N VAL A 152 -25.80 -7.37 16.72
CA VAL A 152 -26.15 -6.44 15.64
C VAL A 152 -26.78 -7.22 14.51
N GLU A 153 -28.06 -6.96 14.24
CA GLU A 153 -28.76 -7.47 13.07
C GLU A 153 -28.67 -6.47 11.91
N ALA A 154 -28.44 -6.98 10.69
CA ALA A 154 -28.33 -6.15 9.50
C ALA A 154 -28.79 -6.94 8.27
N LYS A 155 -29.21 -6.21 7.22
CA LYS A 155 -29.54 -6.82 5.93
C LYS A 155 -28.30 -7.37 5.23
N ILE A 156 -27.16 -6.67 5.36
CA ILE A 156 -25.87 -6.98 4.73
C ILE A 156 -24.77 -6.85 5.78
N PHE A 157 -23.80 -7.77 5.74
CA PHE A 157 -22.59 -7.76 6.56
C PHE A 157 -21.36 -7.61 5.67
N ILE A 158 -20.45 -6.71 6.04
CA ILE A 158 -19.18 -6.47 5.33
C ILE A 158 -18.04 -6.59 6.35
N ILE A 159 -17.15 -7.56 6.15
CA ILE A 159 -15.96 -7.75 6.99
C ILE A 159 -14.74 -7.18 6.28
N ALA A 160 -14.33 -5.99 6.71
CA ALA A 160 -13.17 -5.27 6.18
C ALA A 160 -12.10 -5.04 7.28
N CYS A 161 -11.74 -6.11 8.00
CA CYS A 161 -10.86 -6.05 9.15
C CYS A 161 -9.36 -6.24 8.80
N GLY A 162 -8.99 -6.01 7.54
CA GLY A 162 -7.63 -6.23 7.04
C GLY A 162 -7.31 -7.71 6.80
N ALA A 163 -6.11 -7.98 6.29
CA ALA A 163 -5.81 -9.30 5.72
C ALA A 163 -5.69 -10.44 6.74
N ILE A 164 -5.54 -10.13 8.02
CA ILE A 164 -5.39 -11.13 9.09
C ILE A 164 -6.67 -11.28 9.91
N CYS A 165 -7.28 -10.17 10.33
CA CYS A 165 -8.47 -10.26 11.17
C CYS A 165 -9.75 -10.59 10.38
N THR A 166 -9.82 -10.33 9.07
CA THR A 166 -10.96 -10.78 8.26
C THR A 166 -11.11 -12.30 8.27
N PRO A 167 -10.08 -13.10 7.89
CA PRO A 167 -10.20 -14.55 7.98
C PRO A 167 -10.29 -15.05 9.43
N GLN A 168 -9.75 -14.35 10.42
CA GLN A 168 -9.93 -14.67 11.85
C GLN A 168 -11.40 -14.64 12.26
N ILE A 169 -12.13 -13.58 11.87
CA ILE A 169 -13.56 -13.43 12.18
C ILE A 169 -14.37 -14.51 11.45
N LEU A 170 -14.09 -14.75 10.17
CA LEU A 170 -14.77 -15.79 9.40
C LEU A 170 -14.56 -17.17 10.03
N TRP A 171 -13.31 -17.51 10.38
CA TRP A 171 -13.00 -18.77 11.04
C TRP A 171 -13.72 -18.90 12.38
N ASN A 172 -13.69 -17.85 13.21
CA ASN A 172 -14.41 -17.82 14.48
C ASN A 172 -15.95 -17.84 14.34
N SER A 173 -16.46 -17.69 13.11
CA SER A 173 -17.88 -17.80 12.76
C SER A 173 -18.26 -19.18 12.21
N GLY A 174 -17.34 -20.15 12.25
CA GLY A 174 -17.58 -21.53 11.77
C GLY A 174 -17.34 -21.72 10.28
N PHE A 175 -16.64 -20.80 9.61
CA PHE A 175 -16.15 -21.02 8.24
C PHE A 175 -14.73 -21.62 8.25
N GLY A 176 -14.35 -22.28 7.16
CA GLY A 176 -13.01 -22.86 7.04
C GLY A 176 -12.89 -24.24 7.67
N ASP A 177 -11.65 -24.61 7.97
CA ASP A 177 -11.29 -25.92 8.52
C ASP A 177 -11.06 -25.84 10.03
N HIS A 178 -11.90 -26.53 10.79
CA HIS A 178 -11.78 -26.73 12.23
C HIS A 178 -11.32 -28.16 12.57
N GLY A 179 -10.93 -28.97 11.59
CA GLY A 179 -10.63 -30.38 11.79
C GLY A 179 -11.81 -31.14 12.40
N GLY A 180 -11.55 -31.91 13.46
CA GLY A 180 -12.56 -32.71 14.15
C GLY A 180 -13.57 -31.90 15.00
N SER A 181 -13.32 -30.60 15.23
CA SER A 181 -14.23 -29.70 15.97
C SER A 181 -15.18 -28.91 15.07
N SER A 182 -15.26 -29.26 13.77
CA SER A 182 -16.12 -28.58 12.81
C SER A 182 -17.57 -28.48 13.30
N PRO A 183 -18.12 -27.25 13.44
CA PRO A 183 -19.53 -27.08 13.75
C PRO A 183 -20.42 -27.45 12.55
N ASN A 184 -19.85 -27.59 11.34
CA ASN A 184 -20.58 -28.04 10.17
C ASN A 184 -20.44 -29.57 9.94
N PRO A 185 -21.54 -30.34 10.00
CA PRO A 185 -21.52 -31.78 9.73
C PRO A 185 -21.26 -32.14 8.26
N LYS A 186 -21.30 -31.18 7.32
CA LYS A 186 -21.02 -31.40 5.89
C LYS A 186 -19.52 -31.26 5.53
N GLY A 187 -18.66 -30.99 6.51
CA GLY A 187 -17.22 -30.77 6.33
C GLY A 187 -16.84 -29.30 6.18
N PRO A 188 -15.55 -29.00 5.93
CA PRO A 188 -15.03 -27.63 5.90
C PRO A 188 -15.57 -26.85 4.69
N GLU A 189 -16.21 -25.71 4.98
CA GLU A 189 -16.61 -24.70 3.99
C GLU A 189 -15.44 -23.77 3.66
N LEU A 190 -15.45 -23.14 2.49
CA LEU A 190 -14.45 -22.12 2.11
C LEU A 190 -13.00 -22.63 2.32
N ARG A 191 -12.63 -23.72 1.65
CA ARG A 191 -11.32 -24.39 1.82
C ARG A 191 -10.11 -23.47 1.57
N ALA A 192 -10.32 -22.40 0.82
CA ALA A 192 -9.34 -21.36 0.54
C ALA A 192 -9.16 -20.34 1.69
N LEU A 193 -9.96 -20.39 2.75
CA LEU A 193 -9.88 -19.45 3.87
C LEU A 193 -8.49 -19.45 4.49
N GLY A 194 -7.87 -18.26 4.52
CA GLY A 194 -6.52 -18.04 5.02
C GLY A 194 -5.41 -18.50 4.09
N ARG A 195 -5.69 -19.21 2.98
CA ARG A 195 -4.71 -19.74 2.02
C ARG A 195 -4.38 -18.74 0.92
N TYR A 196 -3.40 -19.09 0.09
CA TYR A 196 -2.91 -18.26 -1.02
C TYR A 196 -2.35 -16.92 -0.53
N LEU A 197 -1.92 -16.88 0.73
CA LEU A 197 -1.33 -15.69 1.34
C LEU A 197 -0.06 -15.33 0.56
N THR A 198 0.01 -14.09 0.10
CA THR A 198 1.26 -13.52 -0.42
C THR A 198 1.66 -12.30 0.38
N GLU A 199 2.96 -12.11 0.55
CA GLU A 199 3.58 -10.93 1.15
C GLU A 199 4.85 -10.58 0.39
N GLN A 200 5.13 -9.29 0.29
CA GLN A 200 6.24 -8.76 -0.47
C GLN A 200 7.56 -8.94 0.28
N SER A 201 8.60 -9.32 -0.46
CA SER A 201 9.97 -9.09 0.02
C SER A 201 10.26 -7.59 0.00
N LEU A 202 10.94 -7.08 1.01
CA LEU A 202 11.30 -5.66 1.11
C LEU A 202 12.82 -5.52 1.25
N ALA A 203 13.46 -5.03 0.20
CA ALA A 203 14.85 -4.58 0.25
C ALA A 203 14.90 -3.09 0.64
N PHE A 204 15.85 -2.73 1.51
CA PHE A 204 15.99 -1.38 2.03
C PHE A 204 17.45 -0.95 2.12
N CYS A 205 17.72 0.32 1.81
CA CYS A 205 18.92 1.03 2.24
C CYS A 205 18.64 2.54 2.30
N GLN A 206 19.59 3.28 2.88
CA GLN A 206 19.66 4.73 2.71
C GLN A 206 21.00 5.12 2.09
N ILE A 207 20.99 6.20 1.31
CA ILE A 207 22.19 6.81 0.75
C ILE A 207 22.35 8.25 1.21
N VAL A 208 23.60 8.72 1.16
CA VAL A 208 23.96 10.13 1.15
C VAL A 208 24.26 10.52 -0.30
N LEU A 209 23.58 11.54 -0.82
CA LEU A 209 23.71 12.00 -2.22
C LEU A 209 25.17 12.31 -2.58
N LYS A 210 25.56 11.99 -3.83
CA LYS A 210 26.89 12.31 -4.36
C LYS A 210 27.16 13.80 -4.28
N ARG A 211 28.40 14.14 -3.91
CA ARG A 211 28.85 15.54 -3.80
C ARG A 211 28.76 16.27 -5.14
N GLU A 212 29.04 15.61 -6.27
CA GLU A 212 28.87 16.25 -7.59
C GLU A 212 27.43 16.65 -7.89
N LEU A 213 26.44 15.82 -7.51
CA LEU A 213 25.03 16.11 -7.73
C LEU A 213 24.61 17.33 -6.91
N VAL A 214 24.99 17.40 -5.64
CA VAL A 214 24.69 18.54 -4.78
C VAL A 214 25.39 19.82 -5.27
N ARG A 215 26.66 19.73 -5.68
CA ARG A 215 27.41 20.89 -6.20
C ARG A 215 26.91 21.40 -7.54
N SER A 216 26.33 20.54 -8.38
CA SER A 216 25.75 20.93 -9.67
C SER A 216 24.64 21.99 -9.54
N LEU A 217 23.99 22.04 -8.37
CA LEU A 217 22.96 23.02 -8.02
C LEU A 217 23.49 24.45 -7.85
N LEU A 218 24.81 24.66 -7.86
CA LEU A 218 25.47 25.98 -7.76
C LEU A 218 26.36 26.31 -8.97
N TYR A 219 26.34 25.50 -10.03
CA TYR A 219 27.21 25.72 -11.20
C TYR A 219 26.84 27.03 -11.96
N PRO A 220 27.79 27.73 -12.62
CA PRO A 220 29.24 27.57 -12.48
C PRO A 220 29.69 27.94 -11.07
N THR A 221 30.50 27.08 -10.46
CA THR A 221 31.17 27.42 -9.20
C THR A 221 32.25 28.48 -9.47
N PRO A 222 32.58 29.36 -8.51
CA PRO A 222 33.61 30.41 -8.69
C PRO A 222 34.97 29.88 -9.18
N THR A 223 35.29 28.62 -8.89
CA THR A 223 36.44 27.88 -9.42
C THR A 223 35.95 26.65 -10.21
N PRO A 224 35.77 26.74 -11.54
CA PRO A 224 35.47 25.56 -12.36
C PRO A 224 36.73 24.69 -12.50
N PRO A 225 36.60 23.34 -12.58
CA PRO A 225 37.71 22.47 -12.98
C PRO A 225 38.25 22.88 -14.35
N SER A 226 39.56 22.80 -14.54
CA SER A 226 40.29 23.35 -15.68
C SER A 226 40.12 22.60 -17.01
N ASP A 227 39.44 21.45 -17.01
CA ASP A 227 39.31 20.62 -18.21
C ASP A 227 37.84 20.35 -18.56
N ASP A 228 37.43 20.96 -19.67
CA ASP A 228 36.45 20.50 -20.67
C ASP A 228 34.97 20.30 -20.27
N GLN A 229 34.17 21.35 -20.43
CA GLN A 229 33.12 21.49 -21.46
C GLN A 229 32.18 22.64 -21.07
N ASN A 230 31.84 23.50 -22.02
CA ASN A 230 30.99 24.69 -21.86
C ASN A 230 29.50 24.35 -21.57
N GLN A 231 29.22 23.14 -21.08
CA GLN A 231 27.90 22.56 -20.90
C GLN A 231 27.59 22.39 -19.41
N ASP A 232 26.39 22.81 -19.03
CA ASP A 232 25.91 22.73 -17.67
C ASP A 232 25.70 21.27 -17.22
N PRO A 233 26.16 20.85 -16.02
CA PRO A 233 26.05 19.47 -15.54
C PRO A 233 24.61 18.97 -15.38
N LEU A 234 23.61 19.87 -15.27
CA LEU A 234 22.20 19.48 -15.22
C LEU A 234 21.58 19.31 -16.62
N THR A 235 22.22 19.82 -17.67
CA THR A 235 21.69 19.70 -19.06
C THR A 235 21.65 18.24 -19.52
N PRO A 236 22.70 17.41 -19.35
CA PRO A 236 22.64 15.97 -19.66
C PRO A 236 21.56 15.21 -18.87
N LEU A 237 21.12 15.74 -17.73
CA LEU A 237 20.03 15.18 -16.94
C LEU A 237 18.64 15.64 -17.43
N GLY A 238 18.56 16.31 -18.58
CA GLY A 238 17.30 16.74 -19.19
C GLY A 238 16.66 17.98 -18.55
N TRP A 239 17.43 18.79 -17.84
CA TRP A 239 16.93 20.06 -17.31
C TRP A 239 16.97 21.16 -18.36
N SER A 240 15.90 21.95 -18.47
CA SER A 240 15.89 23.15 -19.32
C SER A 240 16.66 24.31 -18.66
N LYS A 241 17.13 25.27 -19.47
CA LYS A 241 17.82 26.48 -18.97
C LYS A 241 16.99 27.25 -17.93
N GLN A 242 15.68 27.36 -18.14
CA GLN A 242 14.78 28.06 -17.22
C GLN A 242 14.67 27.35 -15.86
N GLU A 243 14.59 26.02 -15.86
CA GLU A 243 14.52 25.23 -14.65
C GLU A 243 15.83 25.28 -13.85
N ILE A 244 16.96 25.20 -14.55
CA ILE A 244 18.30 25.33 -13.96
C ILE A 244 18.42 26.67 -13.25
N GLU A 245 18.06 27.77 -13.92
CA GLU A 245 18.14 29.11 -13.35
C GLU A 245 17.19 29.29 -12.16
N SER A 246 15.96 28.75 -12.25
CA SER A 246 14.98 28.78 -11.16
C SER A 246 15.49 28.08 -9.90
N VAL A 247 16.04 26.88 -10.03
CA VAL A 247 16.59 26.13 -8.89
C VAL A 247 17.83 26.82 -8.32
N ARG A 248 18.73 27.32 -9.17
CA ARG A 248 19.92 28.05 -8.72
C ARG A 248 19.59 29.32 -7.96
N ASN A 249 18.58 30.06 -8.39
CA ASN A 249 18.15 31.26 -7.67
C ASN A 249 17.63 30.92 -6.28
N LYS A 250 16.90 29.82 -6.11
CA LYS A 250 16.52 29.32 -4.76
C LYS A 250 17.73 28.93 -3.93
N CYS A 251 18.70 28.22 -4.51
CA CYS A 251 19.93 27.81 -3.83
C CYS A 251 20.79 29.01 -3.40
N ARG A 252 20.98 30.00 -4.28
CA ARG A 252 21.74 31.24 -3.99
C ARG A 252 21.04 32.05 -2.90
N ALA A 253 19.73 32.26 -3.01
CA ALA A 253 18.95 32.98 -1.99
C ALA A 253 19.01 32.29 -0.61
N HIS A 254 19.03 30.96 -0.59
CA HIS A 254 19.24 30.19 0.65
C HIS A 254 20.62 30.47 1.26
N LEU A 255 21.70 30.38 0.48
CA LEU A 255 23.06 30.63 0.97
C LEU A 255 23.31 32.09 1.35
N GLU A 256 22.69 33.05 0.66
CA GLU A 256 22.73 34.46 1.06
C GLU A 256 22.07 34.69 2.43
N ARG A 257 20.97 33.97 2.70
CA ARG A 257 20.25 34.04 3.98
C ARG A 257 20.95 33.24 5.10
N PHE A 258 21.62 32.15 4.75
CA PHE A 258 22.26 31.21 5.67
C PHE A 258 23.70 30.93 5.23
N PRO A 259 24.63 31.90 5.38
CA PRO A 259 25.98 31.79 4.85
C PRO A 259 26.84 30.71 5.52
N ASP A 260 26.50 30.30 6.75
CA ASP A 260 27.20 29.25 7.49
C ASP A 260 26.71 27.84 7.13
N ASP A 261 25.63 27.71 6.34
CA ASP A 261 25.11 26.42 5.91
C ASP A 261 25.90 25.88 4.70
N PRO A 262 26.56 24.71 4.82
CA PRO A 262 27.38 24.18 3.74
C PRO A 262 26.58 23.62 2.55
N LEU A 263 25.25 23.50 2.65
CA LEU A 263 24.40 22.90 1.63
C LEU A 263 23.58 23.95 0.87
N PRO A 264 23.52 23.87 -0.48
CA PRO A 264 22.72 24.79 -1.29
C PRO A 264 21.21 24.52 -1.22
N ILE A 265 20.80 23.38 -0.69
CA ILE A 265 19.40 22.95 -0.70
C ILE A 265 18.65 23.69 0.42
N PRO A 266 17.55 24.42 0.12
CA PRO A 266 16.75 25.08 1.13
C PRO A 266 16.27 24.15 2.25
N PHE A 267 16.22 24.63 3.49
CA PHE A 267 15.81 23.82 4.65
C PHE A 267 14.43 23.18 4.52
N ASN A 268 13.51 23.87 3.85
CA ASN A 268 12.14 23.46 3.63
C ASN A 268 11.91 22.81 2.26
N ASP A 269 12.95 22.49 1.50
CA ASP A 269 12.80 21.76 0.24
C ASP A 269 12.08 20.43 0.51
N PRO A 270 10.98 20.07 -0.16
CA PRO A 270 10.30 18.81 0.07
C PRO A 270 11.15 17.59 -0.32
N GLU A 271 10.85 16.43 0.23
CA GLU A 271 11.58 15.19 -0.02
C GLU A 271 11.40 14.65 -1.45
N PRO A 272 12.33 13.80 -1.93
CA PRO A 272 12.08 13.05 -3.14
C PRO A 272 10.88 12.10 -2.96
N GLN A 273 10.06 11.97 -4.00
CA GLN A 273 8.98 10.98 -4.10
C GLN A 273 9.02 10.31 -5.48
N VAL A 274 9.97 9.40 -5.68
CA VAL A 274 10.26 8.78 -6.99
C VAL A 274 9.84 7.31 -7.00
N ASN A 275 9.23 6.88 -8.09
CA ASN A 275 8.82 5.50 -8.34
C ASN A 275 9.71 4.84 -9.40
N VAL A 276 10.20 3.63 -9.09
CA VAL A 276 10.74 2.70 -10.08
C VAL A 276 9.66 1.69 -10.45
N LYS A 277 9.28 1.63 -11.73
CA LYS A 277 8.20 0.76 -12.19
C LYS A 277 8.58 -0.72 -12.10
N PHE A 278 7.59 -1.52 -11.74
CA PHE A 278 7.48 -2.90 -12.20
C PHE A 278 7.52 -2.91 -13.73
N THR A 279 8.40 -3.73 -14.31
CA THR A 279 8.61 -3.79 -15.76
C THR A 279 8.63 -5.22 -16.26
N VAL A 280 7.84 -5.45 -17.31
CA VAL A 280 7.88 -6.63 -18.17
C VAL A 280 8.05 -6.10 -19.58
N GLU A 281 9.27 -6.17 -20.11
CA GLU A 281 9.59 -5.72 -21.47
C GLU A 281 10.24 -6.84 -22.28
N GLY A 282 10.05 -6.84 -23.60
CA GLY A 282 10.54 -7.89 -24.50
C GLY A 282 9.71 -9.18 -24.50
N SER A 283 10.12 -10.16 -25.31
CA SER A 283 9.47 -11.47 -25.44
C SER A 283 10.52 -12.57 -25.61
N GLY A 284 10.22 -13.80 -25.19
CA GLY A 284 11.14 -14.92 -25.31
C GLY A 284 12.41 -14.73 -24.46
N SER A 285 13.58 -14.99 -25.04
CA SER A 285 14.89 -14.91 -24.35
C SER A 285 15.39 -13.48 -24.08
N GLU A 286 14.78 -12.45 -24.66
CA GLU A 286 15.13 -11.03 -24.47
C GLU A 286 14.23 -10.33 -23.43
N ARG A 287 13.39 -11.10 -22.71
CA ARG A 287 12.46 -10.55 -21.74
C ARG A 287 13.21 -9.96 -20.55
N VAL A 288 13.17 -8.63 -20.42
CA VAL A 288 13.58 -7.93 -19.19
C VAL A 288 12.42 -8.02 -18.20
N TYR A 289 12.60 -8.88 -17.21
CA TYR A 289 11.62 -9.11 -16.15
C TYR A 289 12.14 -8.51 -14.84
N LYS A 290 11.61 -7.34 -14.47
CA LYS A 290 11.89 -6.67 -13.20
C LYS A 290 10.61 -6.56 -12.38
N PRO A 291 10.12 -7.66 -11.78
CA PRO A 291 8.83 -7.75 -11.13
C PRO A 291 8.83 -7.17 -9.70
N TRP A 292 9.37 -5.97 -9.57
CA TRP A 292 9.43 -5.26 -8.30
C TRP A 292 9.06 -3.80 -8.47
N HIS A 293 8.54 -3.23 -7.40
CA HIS A 293 8.21 -1.82 -7.28
C HIS A 293 9.26 -1.13 -6.44
N GLY A 294 9.82 -0.02 -6.92
CA GLY A 294 10.77 0.80 -6.15
C GLY A 294 10.14 2.10 -5.68
N GLN A 295 10.41 2.47 -4.44
CA GLN A 295 10.19 3.79 -3.88
C GLN A 295 11.55 4.40 -3.50
N ILE A 296 11.87 5.54 -4.09
CA ILE A 296 13.10 6.30 -3.81
C ILE A 296 12.65 7.65 -3.27
N HIS A 297 12.69 7.77 -1.95
CA HIS A 297 11.95 8.79 -1.23
C HIS A 297 12.52 9.12 0.15
N ARG A 298 11.72 9.76 1.00
CA ARG A 298 11.91 9.77 2.45
C ARG A 298 10.62 9.36 3.13
N ASP A 299 10.74 8.45 4.08
CA ASP A 299 9.60 7.94 4.83
C ASP A 299 9.73 8.29 6.31
N ALA A 300 8.59 8.40 6.99
CA ALA A 300 8.53 8.54 8.44
C ALA A 300 8.93 7.23 9.15
N PHE A 301 8.78 6.08 8.48
CA PHE A 301 9.29 4.80 8.96
C PHE A 301 10.77 4.63 8.62
N SER A 302 11.66 4.81 9.60
CA SER A 302 13.08 4.47 9.43
C SER A 302 13.36 3.10 10.04
N TYR A 303 14.09 2.26 9.30
CA TYR A 303 14.57 0.97 9.75
C TYR A 303 16.08 1.09 10.00
N GLY A 304 16.50 1.41 11.23
CA GLY A 304 17.90 1.60 11.56
C GLY A 304 18.15 2.35 12.86
N ASP A 305 19.42 2.60 13.18
CA ASP A 305 19.83 3.39 14.34
C ASP A 305 19.25 4.81 14.26
N VAL A 306 18.51 5.20 15.29
CA VAL A 306 17.76 6.45 15.35
C VAL A 306 18.71 7.61 15.69
N GLY A 307 18.98 8.51 14.72
CA GLY A 307 19.72 9.76 14.94
C GLY A 307 20.36 10.33 13.66
N PRO A 308 20.51 11.66 13.51
CA PRO A 308 21.10 12.24 12.30
C PRO A 308 22.61 11.97 12.23
N ARG A 309 22.99 10.98 11.42
CA ARG A 309 24.40 10.72 11.05
C ARG A 309 24.89 11.61 9.91
N ALA A 310 23.97 12.25 9.20
CA ALA A 310 24.19 13.22 8.14
C ALA A 310 22.99 14.19 8.07
N ASP A 311 23.15 15.30 7.35
CA ASP A 311 22.07 16.26 7.13
C ASP A 311 20.90 15.60 6.35
N PRO A 312 19.64 15.74 6.80
CA PRO A 312 18.49 15.08 6.17
C PRO A 312 18.24 15.52 4.72
N ARG A 313 18.77 16.66 4.28
CA ARG A 313 18.63 17.14 2.88
C ARG A 313 19.42 16.30 1.89
N VAL A 314 20.44 15.57 2.33
CA VAL A 314 21.25 14.69 1.47
C VAL A 314 20.95 13.21 1.66
N ILE A 315 20.05 12.86 2.57
CA ILE A 315 19.63 11.48 2.81
C ILE A 315 18.47 11.12 1.89
N VAL A 316 18.54 9.96 1.25
CA VAL A 316 17.46 9.36 0.45
C VAL A 316 17.29 7.89 0.84
N ASP A 317 16.04 7.47 1.01
CA ASP A 317 15.68 6.09 1.28
C ASP A 317 15.36 5.37 -0.03
N LEU A 318 15.78 4.10 -0.14
CA LEU A 318 15.41 3.21 -1.23
C LEU A 318 14.69 2.01 -0.63
N ARG A 319 13.45 1.76 -1.08
CA ARG A 319 12.61 0.62 -0.71
C ARG A 319 12.16 -0.10 -1.98
N PHE A 320 12.58 -1.34 -2.16
CA PHE A 320 12.21 -2.17 -3.31
C PHE A 320 11.37 -3.34 -2.82
N PHE A 321 10.21 -3.53 -3.44
CA PHE A 321 9.17 -4.48 -3.06
C PHE A 321 9.05 -5.57 -4.12
N GLY A 322 9.33 -6.81 -3.74
CA GLY A 322 9.36 -7.97 -4.64
C GLY A 322 8.08 -8.80 -4.53
N ILE A 323 7.64 -9.34 -5.66
CA ILE A 323 6.50 -10.26 -5.72
C ILE A 323 6.83 -11.61 -5.04
N GLN A 324 5.79 -12.33 -4.58
CA GLN A 324 5.91 -13.71 -4.10
C GLN A 324 5.06 -14.65 -4.98
N GLU A 325 5.57 -15.83 -5.29
CA GLU A 325 4.79 -16.87 -5.94
C GLU A 325 3.58 -17.30 -5.10
N ILE A 326 2.43 -17.39 -5.76
CA ILE A 326 1.18 -17.80 -5.12
C ILE A 326 1.25 -19.31 -4.84
N SER A 327 1.02 -19.69 -3.60
CA SER A 327 0.97 -21.09 -3.17
C SER A 327 -0.23 -21.36 -2.27
N ALA A 328 -0.96 -22.45 -2.54
CA ALA A 328 -2.07 -22.91 -1.70
C ALA A 328 -1.65 -23.32 -0.27
N CYS A 329 -0.34 -23.56 -0.07
CA CYS A 329 0.22 -23.89 1.23
C CYS A 329 0.52 -22.65 2.07
N ASN A 330 0.79 -21.50 1.43
CA ASN A 330 1.02 -20.25 2.15
C ASN A 330 -0.30 -19.79 2.77
N ARG A 331 -0.32 -19.68 4.10
CA ARG A 331 -1.54 -19.40 4.83
C ARG A 331 -1.35 -18.71 6.17
N VAL A 332 -2.41 -18.04 6.60
CA VAL A 332 -2.69 -17.78 8.01
C VAL A 332 -3.73 -18.77 8.49
N LYS A 333 -3.44 -19.49 9.58
CA LYS A 333 -4.35 -20.46 10.21
C LYS A 333 -4.74 -20.02 11.61
N PHE A 334 -5.84 -20.61 12.08
CA PHE A 334 -6.44 -20.36 13.39
C PHE A 334 -6.75 -21.70 14.05
N GLU A 335 -6.80 -21.72 15.37
CA GLU A 335 -7.16 -22.90 16.16
C GLU A 335 -7.90 -22.50 17.44
N ASP A 336 -8.64 -23.44 18.03
CA ASP A 336 -9.47 -23.20 19.22
C ASP A 336 -8.64 -23.07 20.51
N LYS A 337 -7.37 -23.51 20.48
CA LYS A 337 -6.56 -23.70 21.69
C LYS A 337 -5.93 -22.42 22.21
N TYR A 338 -5.46 -21.55 21.33
CA TYR A 338 -4.77 -20.32 21.71
C TYR A 338 -5.52 -19.11 21.20
N THR A 339 -5.55 -18.07 22.02
CA THR A 339 -6.23 -16.83 21.71
C THR A 339 -5.27 -15.64 21.77
N ASP A 340 -5.58 -14.62 20.99
CA ASP A 340 -4.94 -13.32 21.07
C ASP A 340 -5.42 -12.52 22.30
N ILE A 341 -4.90 -11.32 22.47
CA ILE A 341 -5.25 -10.43 23.60
C ILE A 341 -6.74 -10.03 23.64
N TYR A 342 -7.49 -10.25 22.57
CA TYR A 342 -8.93 -9.96 22.47
C TYR A 342 -9.78 -11.23 22.64
N ASN A 343 -9.18 -12.36 23.01
CA ASN A 343 -9.81 -13.68 23.11
C ASN A 343 -10.35 -14.18 21.76
N LEU A 344 -9.74 -13.79 20.64
CA LEU A 344 -10.00 -14.39 19.34
C LEU A 344 -8.95 -15.44 18.99
N PRO A 345 -9.25 -16.41 18.13
CA PRO A 345 -8.27 -17.43 17.71
C PRO A 345 -6.95 -16.81 17.25
N GLN A 346 -5.84 -17.28 17.83
CA GLN A 346 -4.51 -16.74 17.56
C GLN A 346 -4.13 -16.97 16.08
N PRO A 347 -3.79 -15.92 15.30
CA PRO A 347 -3.28 -16.11 13.95
C PRO A 347 -1.90 -16.77 14.00
N THR A 348 -1.72 -17.82 13.20
CA THR A 348 -0.44 -18.51 13.01
C THR A 348 -0.09 -18.54 11.53
N PHE A 349 1.13 -18.14 11.18
CA PHE A 349 1.58 -18.04 9.79
C PHE A 349 2.36 -19.28 9.36
N GLU A 350 2.03 -19.82 8.20
CA GLU A 350 2.81 -20.83 7.49
C GLU A 350 3.10 -20.26 6.10
N VAL A 351 4.29 -19.68 5.92
CA VAL A 351 4.65 -18.98 4.69
C VAL A 351 6.04 -19.43 4.25
N HIS A 352 6.13 -19.87 3.00
CA HIS A 352 7.36 -20.27 2.35
C HIS A 352 7.57 -19.44 1.08
N ARG A 353 8.83 -19.14 0.79
CA ARG A 353 9.28 -18.55 -0.47
C ARG A 353 9.94 -19.64 -1.32
N SER A 354 9.70 -19.64 -2.62
CA SER A 354 10.32 -20.59 -3.54
C SER A 354 11.77 -20.21 -3.85
N GLU A 355 12.51 -21.10 -4.51
CA GLU A 355 13.83 -20.77 -5.04
C GLU A 355 13.76 -19.64 -6.09
N ALA A 356 12.72 -19.65 -6.93
CA ALA A 356 12.48 -18.59 -7.90
C ALA A 356 12.12 -17.25 -7.25
N ASP A 357 11.44 -17.25 -6.08
CA ASP A 357 11.29 -16.03 -5.27
C ASP A 357 12.66 -15.50 -4.79
N ALA A 358 13.55 -16.39 -4.33
CA ALA A 358 14.87 -16.02 -3.85
C ALA A 358 15.76 -15.44 -4.96
N GLU A 359 15.72 -16.00 -6.17
CA GLU A 359 16.42 -15.45 -7.34
C GLU A 359 15.92 -14.05 -7.70
N ARG A 360 14.59 -13.86 -7.77
CA ARG A 360 13.99 -12.54 -8.04
C ARG A 360 14.33 -11.53 -6.96
N ASP A 361 14.34 -11.96 -5.69
CA ASP A 361 14.72 -11.10 -4.58
C ASP A 361 16.19 -10.66 -4.71
N HIS A 362 17.09 -11.57 -5.10
CA HIS A 362 18.49 -11.23 -5.36
C HIS A 362 18.64 -10.20 -6.47
N ASP A 363 17.97 -10.39 -7.61
CA ASP A 363 17.99 -9.43 -8.72
C ASP A 363 17.40 -8.07 -8.32
N MET A 364 16.35 -8.06 -7.49
CA MET A 364 15.77 -6.83 -6.93
C MET A 364 16.78 -6.09 -6.04
N MET A 365 17.53 -6.81 -5.21
CA MET A 365 18.59 -6.22 -4.37
C MET A 365 19.70 -5.60 -5.23
N LEU A 366 20.12 -6.27 -6.30
CA LEU A 366 21.09 -5.73 -7.25
C LEU A 366 20.57 -4.46 -7.94
N ASP A 367 19.31 -4.45 -8.39
CA ASP A 367 18.68 -3.27 -9.01
C ASP A 367 18.54 -2.10 -8.01
N MET A 368 18.28 -2.37 -6.72
CA MET A 368 18.29 -1.34 -5.69
C MET A 368 19.70 -0.78 -5.45
N CYS A 369 20.72 -1.65 -5.41
CA CYS A 369 22.11 -1.24 -5.25
C CYS A 369 22.60 -0.40 -6.44
N GLU A 370 22.15 -0.70 -7.64
CA GLU A 370 22.42 0.10 -8.84
C GLU A 370 21.80 1.51 -8.74
N ALA A 371 20.55 1.61 -8.28
CA ALA A 371 19.91 2.90 -8.03
C ALA A 371 20.65 3.70 -6.94
N ALA A 372 21.06 3.02 -5.87
CA ALA A 372 21.85 3.61 -4.80
C ALA A 372 23.18 4.14 -5.32
N HIS A 373 23.91 3.34 -6.11
CA HIS A 373 25.20 3.70 -6.71
C HIS A 373 25.08 4.91 -7.66
N ALA A 374 23.99 5.01 -8.42
CA ALA A 374 23.74 6.17 -9.29
C ALA A 374 23.61 7.46 -8.47
N LEU A 375 22.94 7.40 -7.32
CA LEU A 375 22.56 8.56 -6.50
C LEU A 375 23.58 8.97 -5.43
N GLY A 376 24.30 8.03 -4.83
CA GLY A 376 25.05 8.29 -3.62
C GLY A 376 25.86 7.12 -3.06
N ALA A 377 26.36 7.31 -1.85
CA ALA A 377 27.02 6.27 -1.06
C ALA A 377 26.10 5.82 0.07
N PHE A 378 26.16 4.55 0.47
CA PHE A 378 25.34 4.05 1.58
C PHE A 378 25.60 4.82 2.87
N LEU A 379 24.53 5.19 3.56
CA LEU A 379 24.59 5.78 4.88
C LEU A 379 25.02 4.70 5.88
N PRO A 380 26.11 4.88 6.64
CA PRO A 380 26.51 3.90 7.65
C PRO A 380 25.37 3.61 8.64
N GLY A 381 25.03 2.34 8.82
CA GLY A 381 23.89 1.87 9.62
C GLY A 381 22.63 1.54 8.83
N SER A 382 22.56 1.96 7.58
CA SER A 382 21.42 1.73 6.67
C SER A 382 21.89 1.11 5.36
N TYR A 383 22.79 0.12 5.45
CA TYR A 383 23.30 -0.65 4.33
C TYR A 383 22.18 -1.47 3.66
N PRO A 384 22.36 -1.90 2.40
CA PRO A 384 21.45 -2.80 1.72
C PRO A 384 21.17 -4.05 2.54
N GLN A 385 19.88 -4.28 2.82
CA GLN A 385 19.41 -5.41 3.59
C GLN A 385 17.99 -5.77 3.19
N PHE A 386 17.61 -7.02 3.41
CA PHE A 386 16.19 -7.39 3.42
C PHE A 386 15.61 -7.11 4.80
N MET A 387 14.41 -6.55 4.81
CA MET A 387 13.65 -6.34 6.02
C MET A 387 12.98 -7.64 6.48
N GLN A 388 12.58 -7.68 7.75
CA GLN A 388 11.88 -8.83 8.32
C GLN A 388 10.62 -9.15 7.50
N PRO A 389 10.33 -10.44 7.20
CA PRO A 389 9.12 -10.84 6.50
C PRO A 389 7.86 -10.27 7.17
N GLY A 390 6.95 -9.71 6.37
CA GLY A 390 5.72 -9.08 6.86
C GLY A 390 5.86 -7.59 7.20
N LEU A 391 7.07 -7.02 7.26
CA LEU A 391 7.25 -5.60 7.59
C LEU A 391 6.77 -4.66 6.48
N ALA A 392 6.58 -5.16 5.25
CA ALA A 392 5.93 -4.42 4.18
C ALA A 392 4.44 -4.14 4.47
N LEU A 393 3.79 -4.97 5.31
CA LEU A 393 2.37 -4.89 5.65
C LEU A 393 1.45 -4.95 4.42
N HIS A 394 1.86 -5.69 3.38
CA HIS A 394 1.17 -5.78 2.10
C HIS A 394 0.54 -7.16 1.86
N ILE A 395 0.29 -7.91 2.92
CA ILE A 395 -0.39 -9.22 2.86
C ILE A 395 -1.67 -9.18 2.01
N THR A 396 -1.75 -10.09 1.04
CA THR A 396 -2.94 -10.33 0.19
C THR A 396 -3.40 -11.79 0.25
N GLY A 397 -4.50 -12.12 -0.46
CA GLY A 397 -4.88 -13.50 -0.78
C GLY A 397 -5.67 -14.26 0.29
N THR A 398 -5.59 -13.87 1.57
CA THR A 398 -6.15 -14.64 2.69
C THR A 398 -7.67 -14.83 2.68
N THR A 399 -8.41 -14.02 1.91
CA THR A 399 -9.80 -14.29 1.51
C THR A 399 -10.01 -13.90 0.05
N CYS A 400 -9.16 -14.42 -0.82
CA CYS A 400 -9.13 -14.04 -2.23
C CYS A 400 -10.49 -14.24 -2.91
N ILE A 401 -10.73 -13.41 -3.94
CA ILE A 401 -11.88 -13.59 -4.81
C ILE A 401 -11.56 -14.53 -5.97
N GLY A 402 -12.56 -15.22 -6.49
CA GLY A 402 -12.42 -16.09 -7.64
C GLY A 402 -13.77 -16.59 -8.15
N GLU A 403 -13.73 -17.43 -9.18
CA GLU A 403 -14.95 -17.97 -9.80
C GLU A 403 -15.56 -19.16 -9.04
N ASN A 404 -14.77 -19.85 -8.21
CA ASN A 404 -15.22 -21.05 -7.51
C ASN A 404 -14.80 -21.10 -6.04
N ASP A 405 -15.57 -21.79 -5.22
CA ASP A 405 -15.39 -21.94 -3.78
C ASP A 405 -14.25 -22.91 -3.38
N SER A 406 -13.70 -23.64 -4.35
CA SER A 406 -12.62 -24.60 -4.12
C SER A 406 -11.26 -23.90 -3.92
N ASN A 407 -11.06 -22.75 -4.56
CA ASN A 407 -9.80 -22.01 -4.54
C ASN A 407 -9.94 -20.52 -4.20
N SER A 408 -11.15 -20.07 -3.84
CA SER A 408 -11.39 -18.70 -3.40
C SER A 408 -12.44 -18.63 -2.28
N VAL A 409 -12.44 -17.56 -1.51
CA VAL A 409 -13.38 -17.36 -0.38
C VAL A 409 -14.63 -16.60 -0.82
N ALA A 410 -14.49 -15.72 -1.80
CA ALA A 410 -15.57 -14.89 -2.29
C ALA A 410 -15.62 -14.87 -3.82
N ASN A 411 -16.77 -14.52 -4.38
CA ASN A 411 -16.92 -14.32 -5.81
C ASN A 411 -16.33 -12.97 -6.24
N LYS A 412 -16.40 -12.67 -7.55
CA LYS A 412 -15.87 -11.43 -8.13
C LYS A 412 -16.39 -10.11 -7.53
N PHE A 413 -17.54 -10.14 -6.85
CA PHE A 413 -18.13 -8.99 -6.15
C PHE A 413 -17.72 -8.92 -4.67
N SER A 414 -16.74 -9.73 -4.26
CA SER A 414 -16.34 -9.93 -2.86
C SER A 414 -17.46 -10.48 -1.96
N ARG A 415 -18.49 -11.11 -2.53
CA ARG A 415 -19.52 -11.83 -1.77
C ARG A 415 -19.02 -13.23 -1.43
N VAL A 416 -19.05 -13.60 -0.15
CA VAL A 416 -18.58 -14.91 0.33
C VAL A 416 -19.37 -16.02 -0.35
N HIS A 417 -18.69 -17.06 -0.83
CA HIS A 417 -19.35 -18.17 -1.51
C HIS A 417 -20.35 -18.87 -0.60
N GLY A 418 -21.51 -19.24 -1.16
CA GLY A 418 -22.61 -19.84 -0.40
C GLY A 418 -23.37 -18.86 0.50
N GLN A 419 -23.00 -17.58 0.54
CA GLN A 419 -23.68 -16.56 1.36
C GLN A 419 -24.41 -15.53 0.49
N VAL A 420 -25.62 -15.15 0.91
CA VAL A 420 -26.46 -14.17 0.21
C VAL A 420 -26.11 -12.74 0.61
N ASN A 421 -25.72 -12.51 1.86
CA ASN A 421 -25.60 -11.18 2.44
C ASN A 421 -24.26 -10.91 3.18
N LEU A 422 -23.23 -11.72 2.94
CA LEU A 422 -21.91 -11.56 3.54
C LEU A 422 -20.84 -11.21 2.50
N TYR A 423 -20.10 -10.13 2.76
CA TYR A 423 -19.04 -9.62 1.90
C TYR A 423 -17.73 -9.43 2.68
N VAL A 424 -16.61 -9.50 1.97
CA VAL A 424 -15.26 -9.24 2.51
C VAL A 424 -14.61 -8.06 1.79
N GLY A 425 -13.69 -7.36 2.45
CA GLY A 425 -12.98 -6.24 1.84
C GLY A 425 -11.56 -6.03 2.39
N GLY A 426 -10.69 -5.44 1.58
CA GLY A 426 -9.28 -5.16 1.90
C GLY A 426 -8.31 -5.97 1.04
N ASN A 427 -7.00 -5.85 1.33
CA ASN A 427 -5.93 -6.51 0.56
C ASN A 427 -6.11 -8.04 0.44
N ASN A 428 -6.73 -8.66 1.44
CA ASN A 428 -7.09 -10.09 1.47
C ASN A 428 -7.88 -10.58 0.26
N VAL A 429 -8.63 -9.69 -0.40
CA VAL A 429 -9.49 -10.08 -1.53
C VAL A 429 -8.72 -10.19 -2.85
N ILE A 430 -7.52 -9.62 -2.93
CA ILE A 430 -6.69 -9.63 -4.14
C ILE A 430 -6.20 -11.06 -4.39
N PRO A 431 -6.52 -11.69 -5.54
CA PRO A 431 -6.18 -13.08 -5.81
C PRO A 431 -4.78 -13.28 -6.38
N ASP A 432 -4.19 -12.23 -6.93
CA ASP A 432 -2.83 -12.23 -7.47
C ASP A 432 -1.81 -11.73 -6.46
N ALA A 433 -0.54 -12.04 -6.73
CA ALA A 433 0.58 -11.46 -6.00
C ALA A 433 0.88 -10.05 -6.53
N THR A 434 1.18 -9.14 -5.61
CA THR A 434 1.47 -7.73 -5.94
C THR A 434 2.89 -7.39 -5.50
N ALA A 435 3.56 -6.55 -6.27
CA ALA A 435 4.77 -5.85 -5.88
C ALA A 435 4.47 -4.37 -5.55
N CYS A 436 3.49 -3.77 -6.24
CA CYS A 436 3.05 -2.41 -5.96
C CYS A 436 2.27 -2.36 -4.62
N ASN A 437 2.11 -1.17 -4.05
CA ASN A 437 1.28 -1.01 -2.84
C ASN A 437 -0.19 -1.40 -3.16
N PRO A 438 -0.82 -2.31 -2.38
CA PRO A 438 -2.09 -2.95 -2.77
C PRO A 438 -3.35 -2.13 -2.44
N THR A 439 -3.24 -1.00 -1.73
CA THR A 439 -4.42 -0.28 -1.22
C THR A 439 -5.28 0.31 -2.33
N LEU A 440 -4.69 0.91 -3.37
CA LEU A 440 -5.44 1.44 -4.51
C LEU A 440 -6.27 0.34 -5.18
N THR A 441 -5.64 -0.81 -5.42
CA THR A 441 -6.27 -2.01 -5.97
C THR A 441 -7.41 -2.50 -5.08
N SER A 442 -7.21 -2.52 -3.76
CA SER A 442 -8.24 -2.93 -2.79
C SER A 442 -9.46 -2.01 -2.77
N VAL A 443 -9.24 -0.69 -2.91
CA VAL A 443 -10.34 0.28 -3.06
C VAL A 443 -11.09 0.06 -4.37
N ALA A 444 -10.41 -0.29 -5.46
CA ALA A 444 -11.06 -0.64 -6.72
C ALA A 444 -11.99 -1.87 -6.58
N TYR A 445 -11.55 -2.92 -5.89
CA TYR A 445 -12.41 -4.06 -5.55
C TYR A 445 -13.60 -3.66 -4.66
N ALA A 446 -13.37 -2.80 -3.66
CA ALA A 446 -14.43 -2.32 -2.78
C ALA A 446 -15.50 -1.51 -3.51
N ILE A 447 -15.12 -0.69 -4.50
CA ILE A 447 -16.06 0.05 -5.35
C ILE A 447 -16.97 -0.93 -6.11
N TYR A 448 -16.39 -1.97 -6.71
CA TYR A 448 -17.15 -2.96 -7.47
C TYR A 448 -18.11 -3.75 -6.56
N SER A 449 -17.65 -4.11 -5.37
CA SER A 449 -18.49 -4.76 -4.35
C SER A 449 -19.64 -3.86 -3.89
N ALA A 450 -19.37 -2.57 -3.63
CA ALA A 450 -20.37 -1.62 -3.17
C ALA A 450 -21.52 -1.45 -4.18
N GLU A 451 -21.22 -1.43 -5.48
CA GLU A 451 -22.25 -1.37 -6.52
C GLU A 451 -23.18 -2.59 -6.49
N GLU A 452 -22.61 -3.78 -6.29
CA GLU A 452 -23.39 -5.00 -6.20
C GLU A 452 -24.21 -5.06 -4.91
N ILE A 453 -23.68 -4.58 -3.79
CA ILE A 453 -24.40 -4.47 -2.52
C ILE A 453 -25.62 -3.54 -2.70
N VAL A 454 -25.46 -2.41 -3.38
CA VAL A 454 -26.57 -1.48 -3.66
C VAL A 454 -27.65 -2.15 -4.53
N ARG A 455 -27.26 -2.93 -5.55
CA ARG A 455 -28.23 -3.69 -6.37
C ARG A 455 -28.95 -4.75 -5.54
N THR A 456 -28.22 -5.49 -4.71
CA THR A 456 -28.75 -6.52 -3.82
C THR A 456 -29.75 -5.94 -2.82
N LEU A 457 -29.41 -4.82 -2.17
CA LEU A 457 -30.31 -4.13 -1.22
C LEU A 457 -31.61 -3.64 -1.88
N LYS A 458 -31.54 -3.16 -3.12
CA LYS A 458 -32.74 -2.75 -3.89
C LYS A 458 -33.64 -3.94 -4.19
N GLN A 459 -33.06 -5.10 -4.53
CA GLN A 459 -33.83 -6.32 -4.77
C GLN A 459 -34.47 -6.84 -3.47
N MET A 460 -33.75 -6.80 -2.35
CA MET A 460 -34.28 -7.17 -1.03
C MET A 460 -35.38 -6.25 -0.51
N GLY A 461 -35.43 -4.99 -0.94
CA GLY A 461 -36.47 -4.03 -0.54
C GLY A 461 -37.76 -4.08 -1.38
N ASN A 462 -37.73 -4.79 -2.52
CA ASN A 462 -38.89 -4.99 -3.40
C ASN A 462 -39.64 -6.31 -3.13
N ASN A 463 -39.14 -7.11 -2.18
CA ASN A 463 -39.76 -8.31 -1.63
C ASN A 463 -40.13 -8.03 -0.16
#